data_AF-A0A3D4URE6-F1
#
_entry.id   AF-A0A3D4URE6-F1
#
_cell.length_a   1.000
_cell.length_b   1.000
_cell.length_c   1.000
_cell.angle_alpha   90.00
_cell.angle_beta   90.00
_cell.angle_gamma   90.00
#
_symmetry.space_group_name_H-M   'P 1'
#
loop_
_entity.id
_entity.type
_entity.pdbx_description
1 polymer ?
#
loop_
_entity_poly.entity_id
_entity_poly.type
_entity_poly.pdbx_seq_one_letter_code
_entity_poly.pdbx_strand_id
1 'polypeptide(L)'
;GVDIDPARIEKRIKTRYIDKMTHSYEEAIKWVTEAKANKENLSVGLVGDIGDVLERLIEDGITPDILTDQTSAHDPINGYVPHGISLKKAQDLRKSDPKSYEKKSIESMARHVRHMLTLQDRGAITFDYGNNLRAYAQKGGVENAFDFPGFVPAYIRPLFCEGKGPFRWAALSGDPEDIYVTDQALKEA
;
A
#
# COMPACT_ATOMS: atom_id res chain seq x y z
N GLY A 1 -7.00 -2.65 -0.53
CA GLY A 1 -5.70 -2.29 -1.13
C GLY A 1 -5.90 -2.04 -2.61
N VAL A 2 -5.16 -1.12 -3.20
CA VAL A 2 -5.21 -0.82 -4.64
C VAL A 2 -3.92 -1.30 -5.28
N ASP A 3 -4.02 -1.99 -6.41
CA ASP A 3 -2.86 -2.37 -7.23
C ASP A 3 -3.23 -2.25 -8.71
N ILE A 4 -2.35 -1.65 -9.50
CA ILE A 4 -2.59 -1.47 -10.93
C ILE A 4 -2.38 -2.76 -11.73
N ASP A 5 -1.64 -3.74 -11.16
CA ASP A 5 -1.39 -5.04 -11.76
C ASP A 5 -2.33 -6.12 -11.17
N PRO A 6 -3.36 -6.56 -11.90
CA PRO A 6 -4.32 -7.54 -11.40
C PRO A 6 -3.65 -8.86 -11.00
N ALA A 7 -2.55 -9.25 -11.67
CA ALA A 7 -1.83 -10.49 -11.34
C ALA A 7 -1.23 -10.46 -9.93
N ARG A 8 -0.94 -9.27 -9.39
CA ARG A 8 -0.46 -9.10 -8.00
C ARG A 8 -1.57 -9.38 -7.00
N ILE A 9 -2.78 -8.88 -7.25
CA ILE A 9 -3.94 -9.12 -6.41
C ILE A 9 -4.34 -10.61 -6.46
N GLU A 10 -4.41 -11.19 -7.66
CA GLU A 10 -4.71 -12.62 -7.84
C GLU A 10 -3.72 -13.52 -7.08
N LYS A 11 -2.43 -13.17 -7.09
CA LYS A 11 -1.42 -13.90 -6.31
C LYS A 11 -1.71 -13.85 -4.81
N ARG A 12 -2.20 -12.71 -4.30
CA ARG A 12 -2.58 -12.55 -2.88
C ARG A 12 -3.86 -13.30 -2.52
N ILE A 13 -4.82 -13.41 -3.44
CA ILE A 13 -5.99 -14.29 -3.26
C ILE A 13 -5.53 -15.75 -3.16
N LYS A 14 -4.68 -16.22 -4.09
CA LYS A 14 -4.17 -17.60 -4.08
C LYS A 14 -3.44 -17.97 -2.79
N THR A 15 -2.75 -17.01 -2.17
CA THR A 15 -2.05 -17.21 -0.89
C THR A 15 -2.87 -16.80 0.34
N ARG A 16 -4.16 -16.49 0.18
CA ARG A 16 -5.10 -16.12 1.25
C ARG A 16 -4.69 -14.88 2.05
N TYR A 17 -4.03 -13.92 1.40
CA TYR A 17 -3.72 -12.60 1.95
C TYR A 17 -4.78 -11.53 1.64
N ILE A 18 -5.64 -11.77 0.64
CA ILE A 18 -6.77 -10.91 0.24
C ILE A 18 -8.01 -11.78 0.00
N ASP A 19 -9.19 -11.33 0.42
CA ASP A 19 -10.45 -12.09 0.31
C ASP A 19 -11.13 -11.92 -1.04
N LYS A 20 -11.26 -10.67 -1.52
CA LYS A 20 -11.98 -10.34 -2.76
C LYS A 20 -11.16 -9.43 -3.66
N MET A 21 -11.45 -9.48 -4.96
CA MET A 21 -10.88 -8.59 -5.96
C MET A 21 -11.96 -8.06 -6.89
N THR A 22 -11.82 -6.81 -7.32
CA THR A 22 -12.69 -6.21 -8.33
C THR A 22 -11.94 -5.16 -9.16
N HIS A 23 -12.48 -4.86 -10.33
CA HIS A 23 -12.07 -3.75 -11.19
C HIS A 23 -13.01 -2.54 -11.06
N SER A 24 -14.12 -2.66 -10.31
CA SER A 24 -15.08 -1.57 -10.10
C SER A 24 -14.84 -0.92 -8.75
N TYR A 25 -14.62 0.39 -8.78
CA TYR A 25 -14.54 1.21 -7.57
C TYR A 25 -15.86 1.15 -6.79
N GLU A 26 -17.01 1.24 -7.46
CA GLU A 26 -18.33 1.23 -6.84
C GLU A 26 -18.59 -0.09 -6.11
N GLU A 27 -18.21 -1.21 -6.72
CA GLU A 27 -18.31 -2.52 -6.08
C GLU A 27 -17.38 -2.63 -4.87
N ALA A 28 -16.14 -2.14 -4.98
CA ALA A 28 -15.21 -2.13 -3.86
C ALA A 28 -15.75 -1.31 -2.67
N ILE A 29 -16.24 -0.10 -2.92
CA ILE A 29 -16.85 0.77 -1.90
C ILE A 29 -18.07 0.12 -1.27
N LYS A 30 -18.94 -0.49 -2.09
CA LYS A 30 -20.11 -1.22 -1.59
C LYS A 30 -19.70 -2.33 -0.62
N TRP A 31 -18.79 -3.21 -1.02
CA TRP A 31 -18.35 -4.33 -0.19
C TRP A 31 -17.72 -3.88 1.14
N VAL A 32 -16.83 -2.90 1.13
CA VAL A 32 -16.17 -2.44 2.37
C VAL A 32 -17.16 -1.72 3.29
N THR A 33 -18.13 -1.00 2.73
CA THR A 33 -19.15 -0.29 3.52
C THR A 33 -20.16 -1.26 4.15
N GLU A 34 -20.60 -2.27 3.40
CA GLU A 34 -21.45 -3.35 3.91
C GLU A 34 -20.74 -4.14 5.01
N ALA A 35 -19.48 -4.53 4.80
CA ALA A 35 -18.68 -5.22 5.82
C ALA A 35 -18.50 -4.36 7.08
N LYS A 36 -18.24 -3.05 6.94
CA LYS A 36 -18.15 -2.10 8.07
C LYS A 36 -19.47 -2.04 8.84
N ALA A 37 -20.60 -1.96 8.15
CA ALA A 37 -21.93 -1.94 8.78
C ALA A 37 -22.23 -3.23 9.55
N ASN A 38 -21.82 -4.37 9.00
CA ASN A 38 -22.01 -5.69 9.60
C ASN A 38 -20.94 -6.07 10.65
N LYS A 39 -19.92 -5.23 10.86
CA LYS A 39 -18.75 -5.51 11.71
C LYS A 39 -17.99 -6.78 11.30
N GLU A 40 -17.89 -7.00 10.00
CA GLU A 40 -17.16 -8.12 9.41
C GLU A 40 -15.77 -7.68 8.96
N ASN A 41 -14.77 -8.56 9.15
CA ASN A 41 -13.43 -8.33 8.61
C ASN A 41 -13.40 -8.74 7.14
N LEU A 42 -13.11 -7.78 6.25
CA LEU A 42 -13.02 -8.03 4.82
C LEU A 42 -11.84 -7.26 4.21
N SER A 43 -11.03 -7.97 3.42
CA SER A 43 -9.97 -7.38 2.62
C SER A 43 -10.33 -7.40 1.12
N VAL A 44 -10.35 -6.21 0.52
CA VAL A 44 -10.68 -6.04 -0.91
C VAL A 44 -9.46 -5.50 -1.66
N GLY A 45 -9.07 -6.18 -2.74
CA GLY A 45 -8.13 -5.71 -3.74
C GLY A 45 -8.85 -5.02 -4.90
N LEU A 46 -8.62 -3.72 -5.09
CA LEU A 46 -9.16 -2.96 -6.22
C LEU A 46 -8.07 -2.83 -7.29
N VAL A 47 -8.38 -3.24 -8.52
CA VAL A 47 -7.49 -3.03 -9.66
C VAL A 47 -7.61 -1.59 -10.14
N GLY A 48 -6.53 -0.81 -10.02
CA GLY A 48 -6.52 0.59 -10.43
C GLY A 48 -5.25 1.34 -10.09
N ASP A 49 -5.13 2.57 -10.58
CA ASP A 49 -4.10 3.51 -10.13
C ASP A 49 -4.50 4.10 -8.77
N ILE A 50 -3.59 4.07 -7.81
CA ILE A 50 -3.88 4.55 -6.44
C ILE A 50 -4.20 6.05 -6.41
N GLY A 51 -3.54 6.86 -7.25
CA GLY A 51 -3.84 8.29 -7.31
C GLY A 51 -5.28 8.54 -7.76
N ASP A 52 -5.76 7.78 -8.74
CA ASP A 52 -7.14 7.88 -9.26
C ASP A 52 -8.17 7.44 -8.23
N VAL A 53 -7.88 6.37 -7.49
CA VAL A 53 -8.75 5.92 -6.41
C VAL A 53 -8.82 6.95 -5.28
N LEU A 54 -7.70 7.55 -4.89
CA LEU A 54 -7.69 8.56 -3.83
C LEU A 54 -8.40 9.86 -4.26
N GLU A 55 -8.19 10.30 -5.51
CA GLU A 55 -8.93 11.43 -6.07
C GLU A 55 -10.44 11.17 -6.02
N ARG A 56 -10.87 9.98 -6.42
CA ARG A 56 -12.29 9.62 -6.39
C ARG A 56 -12.88 9.53 -4.99
N LEU A 57 -12.13 8.99 -4.01
CA LEU A 57 -12.53 9.04 -2.60
C LEU A 57 -12.73 10.49 -2.12
N ILE A 58 -11.84 11.39 -2.55
CA ILE A 58 -11.93 12.81 -2.20
C ILE A 58 -13.19 13.45 -2.80
N GLU A 59 -13.50 13.16 -4.07
CA GLU A 59 -14.69 13.65 -4.79
C GLU A 59 -16.00 13.13 -4.17
N ASP A 60 -16.03 11.85 -3.81
CA ASP A 60 -17.19 11.21 -3.20
C ASP A 60 -17.38 11.56 -1.71
N GLY A 61 -16.46 12.35 -1.14
CA GLY A 61 -16.49 12.73 0.28
C GLY A 61 -16.20 11.57 1.23
N ILE A 62 -15.56 10.50 0.75
CA ILE A 62 -15.23 9.31 1.54
C ILE A 62 -13.84 9.50 2.15
N THR A 63 -13.77 9.48 3.49
CA THR A 63 -12.50 9.52 4.22
C THR A 63 -12.28 8.18 4.91
N PRO A 64 -11.17 7.47 4.61
CA PRO A 64 -10.86 6.22 5.30
C PRO A 64 -10.42 6.51 6.74
N ASP A 65 -10.67 5.56 7.65
CA ASP A 65 -10.25 5.72 9.05
C ASP A 65 -8.70 5.70 9.17
N ILE A 66 -8.03 4.88 8.35
CA ILE A 66 -6.58 4.74 8.28
C ILE A 66 -6.13 4.80 6.81
N LEU A 67 -5.04 5.54 6.54
CA LEU A 67 -4.47 5.69 5.21
C LEU A 67 -2.95 5.47 5.23
N THR A 68 -2.47 4.60 4.35
CA THR A 68 -1.04 4.38 4.15
C THR A 68 -0.76 3.88 2.73
N ASP A 69 0.51 3.79 2.36
CA ASP A 69 0.96 3.29 1.07
C ASP A 69 2.11 2.29 1.21
N GLN A 70 2.11 1.27 0.34
CA GLN A 70 3.18 0.29 0.22
C GLN A 70 3.50 -0.04 -1.25
N THR A 71 3.21 0.87 -2.18
CA THR A 71 3.79 0.77 -3.53
C THR A 71 5.32 0.71 -3.45
N SER A 72 5.97 0.26 -4.51
CA SER A 72 7.44 0.26 -4.60
C SER A 72 7.98 1.65 -4.96
N ALA A 73 7.55 2.70 -4.24
CA ALA A 73 7.95 4.08 -4.50
C ALA A 73 9.46 4.34 -4.32
N HIS A 74 10.17 3.46 -3.61
CA HIS A 74 11.62 3.52 -3.42
C HIS A 74 12.42 3.39 -4.73
N ASP A 75 11.79 2.83 -5.78
CA ASP A 75 12.36 2.71 -7.12
C ASP A 75 11.38 3.34 -8.14
N PRO A 76 11.54 4.62 -8.48
CA PRO A 76 10.66 5.30 -9.42
C PRO A 76 10.64 4.71 -10.83
N ILE A 77 11.68 3.96 -11.22
CA ILE A 77 11.78 3.40 -12.58
C ILE A 77 11.11 2.04 -12.64
N ASN A 78 11.35 1.16 -11.66
CA ASN A 78 10.85 -0.22 -11.72
C ASN A 78 9.60 -0.44 -10.87
N GLY A 79 9.39 0.37 -9.85
CA GLY A 79 8.44 0.10 -8.77
C GLY A 79 7.13 0.88 -8.83
N TYR A 80 7.11 2.06 -9.44
CA TYR A 80 5.92 2.91 -9.50
C TYR A 80 5.48 3.12 -10.94
N VAL A 81 4.21 2.82 -11.23
CA VAL A 81 3.64 3.01 -12.57
C VAL A 81 3.11 4.44 -12.67
N PRO A 82 3.54 5.23 -13.67
CA PRO A 82 3.01 6.56 -13.86
C PRO A 82 1.49 6.56 -14.12
N HIS A 83 0.82 7.58 -13.62
CA HIS A 83 -0.60 7.81 -13.88
C HIS A 83 -0.87 8.02 -15.39
N GLY A 84 -2.07 7.63 -15.83
CA GLY A 84 -2.55 7.87 -17.19
C GLY A 84 -1.98 6.96 -18.28
N ILE A 85 -1.20 5.93 -17.92
CA ILE A 85 -0.67 4.94 -18.87
C ILE A 85 -0.98 3.51 -18.42
N SER A 86 -1.26 2.64 -19.40
CA SER A 86 -1.46 1.20 -19.12
C SER A 86 -0.15 0.52 -18.76
N LEU A 87 -0.22 -0.62 -18.06
CA LEU A 87 0.96 -1.45 -17.71
C LEU A 87 1.86 -1.74 -18.91
N LYS A 88 1.27 -2.09 -20.06
CA LYS A 88 2.03 -2.36 -21.29
C LYS A 88 2.78 -1.11 -21.77
N LYS A 89 2.09 0.04 -21.85
CA LYS A 89 2.73 1.31 -22.24
C LYS A 89 3.80 1.73 -21.23
N ALA A 90 3.58 1.48 -19.94
CA ALA A 90 4.56 1.72 -18.90
C ALA A 90 5.82 0.87 -19.09
N GLN A 91 5.67 -0.42 -19.40
CA GLN A 91 6.80 -1.30 -19.72
C GLN A 91 7.57 -0.85 -20.97
N ASP A 92 6.85 -0.45 -22.02
CA ASP A 92 7.46 0.04 -23.26
C ASP A 92 8.23 1.35 -23.00
N LEU A 93 7.59 2.32 -22.31
CA LEU A 93 8.20 3.61 -21.96
C LEU A 93 9.43 3.43 -21.08
N ARG A 94 9.37 2.53 -20.09
CA ARG A 94 10.51 2.22 -19.21
C ARG A 94 11.74 1.76 -20.00
N LYS A 95 11.54 1.02 -21.09
CA LYS A 95 12.63 0.54 -21.96
C LYS A 95 13.11 1.62 -22.93
N SER A 96 12.18 2.35 -23.55
CA SER A 96 12.50 3.31 -24.61
C SER A 96 13.05 4.64 -24.07
N ASP A 97 12.50 5.13 -22.95
CA ASP A 97 12.88 6.40 -22.33
C ASP A 97 12.74 6.34 -20.79
N PRO A 98 13.73 5.72 -20.09
CA PRO A 98 13.71 5.60 -18.64
C PRO A 98 13.68 6.94 -17.91
N LYS A 99 14.27 8.01 -18.48
CA LYS A 99 14.30 9.34 -17.85
C LYS A 99 12.91 9.98 -17.83
N SER A 100 12.20 9.89 -18.95
CA SER A 100 10.80 10.34 -19.01
C SER A 100 9.91 9.50 -18.11
N TYR A 101 10.15 8.19 -18.03
CA TYR A 101 9.45 7.32 -17.08
C TYR A 101 9.64 7.77 -15.64
N GLU A 102 10.89 7.93 -15.19
CA GLU A 102 11.23 8.38 -13.83
C GLU A 102 10.54 9.70 -13.48
N LYS A 103 10.63 10.70 -14.38
CA LYS A 103 9.98 12.00 -14.18
C LYS A 103 8.47 11.85 -13.97
N LYS A 104 7.81 11.06 -14.81
CA LYS A 104 6.36 10.84 -14.73
C LYS A 104 5.96 10.05 -13.47
N SER A 105 6.79 9.11 -13.03
CA SER A 105 6.59 8.40 -11.77
C SER A 105 6.66 9.36 -10.59
N ILE A 106 7.66 10.24 -10.54
CA ILE A 106 7.80 11.25 -9.49
C ILE A 106 6.62 12.23 -9.47
N GLU A 107 6.16 12.69 -10.64
CA GLU A 107 4.94 13.51 -10.78
C GLU A 107 3.70 12.79 -10.23
N SER A 108 3.58 11.48 -10.50
CA SER A 108 2.47 10.65 -10.03
C SER A 108 2.52 10.41 -8.51
N MET A 109 3.71 10.19 -7.95
CA MET A 109 3.92 10.10 -6.50
C MET A 109 3.57 11.41 -5.80
N ALA A 110 3.93 12.56 -6.39
CA ALA A 110 3.55 13.87 -5.87
C ALA A 110 2.03 14.05 -5.85
N ARG A 111 1.33 13.67 -6.93
CA ARG A 111 -0.15 13.66 -6.96
C ARG A 111 -0.73 12.77 -5.86
N HIS A 112 -0.24 11.53 -5.75
CA HIS A 112 -0.66 10.58 -4.71
C HIS A 112 -0.54 11.18 -3.31
N VAL A 113 0.63 11.74 -2.96
CA VAL A 113 0.85 12.33 -1.63
C VAL A 113 -0.03 13.55 -1.37
N ARG A 114 -0.32 14.40 -2.37
CA ARG A 114 -1.28 15.51 -2.21
C ARG A 114 -2.67 14.99 -1.81
N HIS A 115 -3.12 13.90 -2.41
CA HIS A 115 -4.38 13.27 -2.01
C HIS A 115 -4.32 12.65 -0.61
N MET A 116 -3.19 12.04 -0.22
CA MET A 116 -3.01 11.55 1.16
C MET A 116 -3.08 12.67 2.20
N LEU A 117 -2.44 13.81 1.91
CA LEU A 117 -2.52 15.01 2.76
C LEU A 117 -3.95 15.55 2.84
N THR A 118 -4.67 15.59 1.72
CA THR A 118 -6.08 16.02 1.70
C THR A 118 -6.96 15.13 2.58
N LEU A 119 -6.76 13.81 2.55
CA LEU A 119 -7.52 12.87 3.38
C LEU A 119 -7.07 12.91 4.85
N GLN A 120 -5.79 13.19 5.12
CA GLN A 120 -5.29 13.47 6.46
C GLN A 120 -6.00 14.69 7.08
N ASP A 121 -6.12 15.79 6.34
CA ASP A 121 -6.82 17.01 6.78
C ASP A 121 -8.30 16.76 7.06
N ARG A 122 -8.90 15.75 6.40
CA ARG A 122 -10.28 15.28 6.64
C ARG A 122 -10.40 14.32 7.82
N GLY A 123 -9.29 13.98 8.49
CA GLY A 123 -9.26 13.17 9.71
C GLY A 123 -8.79 11.73 9.53
N ALA A 124 -8.34 11.32 8.33
CA ALA A 124 -7.73 10.00 8.17
C ALA A 124 -6.43 9.90 8.99
N ILE A 125 -6.23 8.79 9.70
CA ILE A 125 -4.94 8.51 10.34
C ILE A 125 -3.94 8.10 9.26
N THR A 126 -3.17 9.08 8.80
CA THR A 126 -2.23 8.91 7.68
C THR A 126 -0.81 8.67 8.16
N PHE A 127 -0.12 7.68 7.59
CA PHE A 127 1.31 7.44 7.85
C PHE A 127 2.02 6.77 6.67
N ASP A 128 3.34 6.97 6.61
CA ASP A 128 4.23 6.35 5.62
C ASP A 128 4.73 4.99 6.10
N TYR A 129 4.67 3.99 5.23
CA TYR A 129 5.06 2.61 5.53
C TYR A 129 6.43 2.21 4.94
N GLY A 130 7.38 3.15 4.95
CA GLY A 130 8.79 2.85 4.72
C GLY A 130 9.18 2.57 3.27
N ASN A 131 8.41 3.06 2.30
CA ASN A 131 8.70 2.95 0.88
C ASN A 131 9.30 4.23 0.26
N ASN A 132 9.59 5.26 1.08
CA ASN A 132 10.18 6.53 0.67
C ASN A 132 9.30 7.40 -0.25
N LEU A 133 7.98 7.14 -0.30
CA LEU A 133 7.03 7.89 -1.13
C LEU A 133 7.09 9.40 -0.84
N ARG A 134 7.13 9.80 0.44
CA ARG A 134 7.18 11.22 0.84
C ARG A 134 8.39 11.96 0.28
N ALA A 135 9.57 11.34 0.28
CA ALA A 135 10.78 11.96 -0.23
C ALA A 135 10.71 12.20 -1.74
N TYR A 136 10.14 11.26 -2.49
CA TYR A 136 9.94 11.44 -3.93
C TYR A 136 8.83 12.44 -4.24
N ALA A 137 7.75 12.47 -3.45
CA ALA A 137 6.74 13.51 -3.57
C ALA A 137 7.29 14.91 -3.30
N GLN A 138 8.19 15.06 -2.32
CA GLN A 138 8.89 16.33 -2.07
C GLN A 138 9.73 16.74 -3.28
N LYS A 139 10.47 15.80 -3.90
CA LYS A 139 11.19 16.05 -5.17
C LYS A 139 10.25 16.43 -6.32
N GLY A 140 9.02 15.91 -6.31
CA GLY A 140 7.95 16.27 -7.26
C GLY A 140 7.17 17.55 -6.88
N GLY A 141 7.66 18.33 -5.92
CA GLY A 141 7.11 19.65 -5.57
C GLY A 141 5.99 19.64 -4.53
N VAL A 142 5.94 18.64 -3.64
CA VAL A 142 5.04 18.65 -2.47
C VAL A 142 5.86 19.07 -1.25
N GLU A 143 5.89 20.37 -0.94
CA GLU A 143 6.73 20.94 0.12
C GLU A 143 6.45 20.30 1.49
N ASN A 144 5.17 20.06 1.77
CA ASN A 144 4.68 19.53 3.02
C ASN A 144 4.45 17.99 2.99
N ALA A 145 5.17 17.27 2.12
CA ALA A 145 5.07 15.82 1.99
C ALA A 145 5.36 15.03 3.29
N PHE A 146 6.03 15.66 4.27
CA PHE A 146 6.40 15.04 5.54
C PHE A 146 5.44 15.35 6.69
N ASP A 147 4.30 16.01 6.43
CA ASP A 147 3.29 16.34 7.45
C ASP A 147 2.62 15.10 8.07
N PHE A 148 2.69 13.93 7.41
CA PHE A 148 2.38 12.65 8.04
C PHE A 148 3.65 11.87 8.42
N PRO A 149 3.66 11.22 9.60
CA PRO A 149 4.85 10.56 10.13
C PRO A 149 5.14 9.24 9.42
N GLY A 150 6.36 8.72 9.63
CA GLY A 150 6.66 7.32 9.32
C GLY A 150 6.10 6.38 10.39
N PHE A 151 5.79 5.15 10.01
CA PHE A 151 5.23 4.15 10.94
C PHE A 151 6.17 3.80 12.10
N VAL A 152 7.49 3.87 11.90
CA VAL A 152 8.47 3.60 12.97
C VAL A 152 8.38 4.63 14.10
N PRO A 153 8.58 5.95 13.86
CA PRO A 153 8.43 6.94 14.93
C PRO A 153 7.02 6.99 15.52
N ALA A 154 5.98 6.71 14.73
CA ALA A 154 4.59 6.80 15.17
C ALA A 154 4.16 5.61 16.05
N TYR A 155 4.56 4.38 15.70
CA TYR A 155 3.97 3.17 16.29
C TYR A 155 4.98 2.14 16.76
N ILE A 156 6.07 1.91 16.01
CA ILE A 156 6.92 0.72 16.21
C ILE A 156 8.12 0.99 17.14
N ARG A 157 8.59 2.23 17.27
CA ARG A 157 9.79 2.55 18.06
C ARG A 157 9.76 2.00 19.50
N PRO A 158 8.66 2.05 20.26
CA PRO A 158 8.63 1.46 21.61
C PRO A 158 8.98 -0.04 21.62
N LEU A 159 8.50 -0.81 20.64
CA LEU A 159 8.83 -2.23 20.52
C LEU A 159 10.33 -2.46 20.29
N PHE A 160 10.97 -1.61 19.49
CA PHE A 160 12.42 -1.67 19.26
C PHE A 160 13.22 -1.35 20.53
N CYS A 161 12.73 -0.44 21.38
CA CYS A 161 13.36 -0.14 22.66
C CYS A 161 13.32 -1.34 23.64
N GLU A 162 12.37 -2.25 23.47
CA GLU A 162 12.28 -3.52 24.20
C GLU A 162 13.05 -4.67 23.51
N GLY A 163 13.81 -4.39 22.44
CA GLY A 163 14.55 -5.41 21.69
C GLY A 163 13.67 -6.29 20.79
N LYS A 164 12.37 -5.97 20.64
CA LYS A 164 11.48 -6.70 19.73
C LYS A 164 11.78 -6.33 18.28
N GLY A 165 11.54 -7.27 17.37
CA GLY A 165 11.71 -7.10 15.94
C GLY A 165 11.01 -8.23 15.19
N PRO A 166 11.07 -8.26 13.85
CA PRO A 166 10.41 -9.28 13.03
C PRO A 166 11.19 -10.62 13.05
N PHE A 167 11.40 -11.17 14.25
CA PHE A 167 12.04 -12.46 14.47
C PHE A 167 11.25 -13.57 13.77
N ARG A 168 11.96 -14.49 13.13
CA ARG A 168 11.38 -15.60 12.37
C ARG A 168 12.36 -16.76 12.32
N TRP A 169 11.84 -17.97 12.22
CA TRP A 169 12.59 -19.19 11.94
C TRP A 169 11.91 -19.96 10.80
N ALA A 170 12.59 -20.99 10.30
CA ALA A 170 12.08 -21.88 9.27
C ALA A 170 12.49 -23.33 9.57
N ALA A 171 11.60 -24.28 9.30
CA ALA A 171 11.88 -25.70 9.45
C ALA A 171 12.54 -26.24 8.16
N LEU A 172 13.79 -26.67 8.25
CA LEU A 172 14.53 -27.20 7.09
C LEU A 172 14.05 -28.59 6.62
N SER A 173 13.28 -29.29 7.45
CA SER A 173 12.60 -30.54 7.10
C SER A 173 11.57 -30.35 5.97
N GLY A 174 10.99 -29.15 5.86
CA GLY A 174 9.83 -28.88 5.01
C GLY A 174 8.51 -29.39 5.58
N ASP A 175 8.50 -29.99 6.77
CA ASP A 175 7.31 -30.49 7.45
C ASP A 175 6.61 -29.35 8.21
N PRO A 176 5.33 -29.04 7.94
CA PRO A 176 4.59 -28.03 8.69
C PRO A 176 4.42 -28.37 10.18
N GLU A 177 4.49 -29.65 10.58
CA GLU A 177 4.37 -30.06 11.99
C GLU A 177 5.49 -29.47 12.86
N ASP A 178 6.69 -29.28 12.30
CA ASP A 178 7.79 -28.62 13.02
C ASP A 178 7.44 -27.18 13.42
N ILE A 179 6.68 -26.46 12.57
CA ILE A 179 6.20 -25.12 12.90
C ILE A 179 5.18 -25.19 14.05
N TYR A 180 4.23 -26.12 14.00
CA TYR A 180 3.24 -26.27 15.07
C TYR A 180 3.87 -26.64 16.42
N VAL A 181 4.91 -27.48 16.42
CA VAL A 181 5.69 -27.78 17.63
C VAL A 181 6.35 -26.51 18.18
N THR A 182 6.99 -25.71 17.33
CA THR A 182 7.60 -24.45 17.78
C THR A 182 6.57 -23.41 18.24
N ASP A 183 5.39 -23.36 17.63
CA ASP A 183 4.29 -22.49 18.07
C ASP A 183 3.79 -22.88 19.47
N GLN A 184 3.69 -24.19 19.75
CA GLN A 184 3.29 -24.67 21.06
C GLN A 184 4.37 -24.38 22.11
N ALA A 185 5.63 -24.59 21.79
CA ALA A 185 6.75 -24.27 22.68
C ALA A 185 6.77 -22.78 23.07
N LEU A 186 6.43 -21.87 22.15
CA LEU A 186 6.33 -20.44 22.44
C LEU A 186 5.15 -20.05 23.33
N LYS A 187 4.07 -20.82 23.34
CA LYS A 187 2.93 -20.57 24.24
C LYS A 187 3.21 -21.01 25.67
N GLU A 188 4.10 -21.98 25.84
CA GLU A 188 4.44 -22.58 27.13
C GLU A 188 5.57 -21.83 27.88
N ALA A 189 6.34 -21.00 27.17
CA ALA A 189 7.47 -20.23 27.70
C ALA A 189 7.04 -18.94 28.41
#